data_AF-A0A7W1MDE8-F1
#
_entry.id   AF-A0A7W1MDE8-F1
#
_cell.length_a   1.000
_cell.length_b   1.000
_cell.length_c   1.000
_cell.angle_alpha   90.00
_cell.angle_beta   90.00
_cell.angle_gamma   90.00
#
_symmetry.space_group_name_H-M   'P 1'
#
loop_
_entity.id
_entity.type
_entity.pdbx_description
1 polymer ?
#
loop_
_entity_poly.entity_id
_entity_poly.type
_entity_poly.pdbx_seq_one_letter_code
_entity_poly.pdbx_strand_id
1 'polypeptide(L)'
;MSSWHPDTPDLPIEKPLIIENLEKMDPSTLNSMPPAEIDEMIESIAYNVAKAYKEKFHNGDIKGCIDFVSIALNVTGSSLGGKIGLAMVAGSDIVAKKACHLIYEVNEID
;
A
#
# COMPACT_ATOMS: atom_id res chain seq x y z
N MET A 1 11.52 -14.36 11.72
CA MET A 1 10.39 -13.46 12.00
C MET A 1 9.62 -13.31 10.71
N SER A 2 8.57 -14.09 10.54
CA SER A 2 7.71 -14.10 9.36
C SER A 2 6.32 -14.45 9.85
N SER A 3 5.35 -13.58 9.62
CA SER A 3 3.92 -13.94 9.60
C SER A 3 3.16 -12.83 8.89
N TRP A 4 3.32 -12.80 7.56
CA TRP A 4 2.25 -12.37 6.67
C TRP A 4 1.20 -13.51 6.63
N HIS A 5 -0.08 -13.19 6.45
CA HIS A 5 -1.18 -14.15 6.60
C HIS A 5 -1.00 -15.38 5.67
N PRO A 6 -1.40 -16.59 6.12
CA PRO A 6 -1.09 -17.87 5.44
C PRO A 6 -1.70 -18.06 4.05
N ASP A 7 -2.63 -17.20 3.62
CA ASP A 7 -3.30 -17.30 2.31
C ASP A 7 -2.87 -16.20 1.32
N THR A 8 -1.83 -15.44 1.66
CA THR A 8 -1.30 -14.39 0.80
C THR A 8 0.14 -14.69 0.42
N PRO A 9 0.52 -14.63 -0.88
CA PRO A 9 1.91 -14.81 -1.26
C PRO A 9 2.73 -13.83 -0.44
N ASP A 10 3.68 -14.35 0.34
CA ASP A 10 4.58 -13.57 1.19
C ASP A 10 5.14 -12.44 0.33
N LEU A 11 4.70 -11.21 0.60
CA LEU A 11 5.21 -10.08 -0.15
C LEU A 11 6.71 -10.02 0.10
N PRO A 12 7.56 -9.96 -0.94
CA PRO A 12 9.00 -9.99 -0.77
C PRO A 12 9.57 -8.71 -0.14
N ILE A 13 8.78 -7.83 0.48
CA ILE A 13 9.23 -6.69 1.30
C ILE A 13 8.74 -6.86 2.74
N GLU A 14 9.48 -6.30 3.71
CA GLU A 14 8.95 -6.19 5.08
C GLU A 14 7.73 -5.28 5.10
N LYS A 15 6.70 -5.63 5.88
CA LYS A 15 5.48 -4.85 6.01
C LYS A 15 5.83 -3.40 6.39
N PRO A 16 5.45 -2.39 5.59
CA PRO A 16 5.71 -1.00 5.94
C PRO A 16 5.09 -0.62 7.29
N LEU A 17 5.83 0.14 8.11
CA LEU A 17 5.39 0.60 9.43
C LEU A 17 4.01 1.29 9.41
N ILE A 18 3.68 1.97 8.32
CA ILE A 18 2.39 2.63 8.14
C ILE A 18 1.22 1.63 8.10
N ILE A 19 1.41 0.44 7.52
CA ILE A 19 0.41 -0.64 7.52
C ILE A 19 0.30 -1.23 8.92
N GLU A 20 1.42 -1.46 9.61
CA GLU A 20 1.38 -1.96 10.99
C GLU A 20 0.68 -1.00 11.95
N ASN A 21 0.89 0.30 11.79
CA ASN A 21 0.21 1.31 12.58
C ASN A 21 -1.29 1.32 12.30
N LEU A 22 -1.67 1.14 11.03
CA LEU A 22 -3.07 1.08 10.62
C LEU A 22 -3.81 -0.12 11.24
N GLU A 23 -3.19 -1.30 11.22
CA GLU A 23 -3.76 -2.52 11.82
C GLU A 23 -3.88 -2.45 13.36
N LYS A 24 -3.14 -1.54 14.01
CA LYS A 24 -3.22 -1.29 15.46
C LYS A 24 -4.23 -0.21 15.84
N MET A 25 -4.80 0.51 14.87
CA MET A 25 -5.80 1.54 15.16
C MET A 25 -7.12 0.92 15.61
N ASP A 26 -7.83 1.62 16.50
CA ASP A 26 -9.14 1.18 16.96
C ASP A 26 -10.13 1.16 15.78
N PRO A 27 -10.91 0.08 15.59
CA PRO A 27 -11.88 -0.02 14.49
C PRO A 27 -12.92 1.10 14.48
N SER A 28 -13.25 1.68 15.64
CA SER A 28 -14.19 2.80 15.74
C SER A 28 -13.60 4.06 15.14
N THR A 29 -12.30 4.31 15.36
CA THR A 29 -11.57 5.42 14.73
C THR A 29 -11.52 5.25 13.23
N LEU A 30 -11.19 4.04 12.73
CA LEU A 30 -11.13 3.75 11.30
C LEU A 30 -12.48 3.95 10.60
N ASN A 31 -13.58 3.53 11.23
CA ASN A 31 -14.92 3.65 10.65
C ASN A 31 -15.52 5.06 10.72
N SER A 32 -14.95 5.92 11.57
CA SER A 32 -15.36 7.32 11.75
C SER A 32 -14.56 8.29 10.88
N MET A 33 -13.52 7.80 10.22
CA MET A 33 -12.63 8.62 9.39
C MET A 33 -13.40 9.21 8.18
N PRO A 34 -13.25 10.53 7.93
CA PRO A 34 -13.80 11.16 6.74
C PRO A 34 -13.23 10.56 5.45
N PRO A 35 -14.00 10.54 4.32
CA PRO A 35 -13.52 9.99 3.06
C PRO A 35 -12.19 10.59 2.57
N ALA A 36 -12.00 11.91 2.73
CA ALA A 36 -10.75 12.58 2.34
C ALA A 36 -9.54 12.07 3.15
N GLU A 37 -9.69 11.84 4.45
CA GLU A 37 -8.63 11.29 5.29
C GLU A 37 -8.34 9.81 4.95
N ILE A 38 -9.37 9.05 4.56
CA ILE A 38 -9.21 7.70 4.04
C ILE A 38 -8.37 7.73 2.76
N ASP A 39 -8.72 8.59 1.81
CA ASP A 39 -8.00 8.69 0.53
C ASP A 39 -6.53 9.08 0.75
N GLU A 40 -6.26 10.11 1.58
CA GLU A 40 -4.89 10.52 1.93
C GLU A 40 -4.08 9.39 2.58
N MET A 41 -4.72 8.61 3.45
CA MET A 41 -4.08 7.47 4.10
C MET A 41 -3.72 6.36 3.11
N ILE A 42 -4.63 6.03 2.20
CA ILE A 42 -4.40 5.03 1.15
C ILE A 42 -3.25 5.48 0.23
N GLU A 43 -3.24 6.75 -0.17
CA GLU A 43 -2.16 7.33 -0.98
C GLU A 43 -0.81 7.27 -0.26
N SER A 44 -0.78 7.61 1.02
CA SER A 44 0.43 7.55 1.85
C SER A 44 0.96 6.12 1.97
N ILE A 45 0.09 5.13 2.19
CA ILE A 45 0.48 3.72 2.24
C ILE A 45 1.06 3.28 0.90
N ALA A 46 0.37 3.55 -0.20
CA ALA A 46 0.81 3.18 -1.53
C ALA A 46 2.18 3.77 -1.87
N TYR A 47 2.41 5.04 -1.54
CA TYR A 47 3.68 5.72 -1.74
C TYR A 47 4.82 5.06 -0.94
N ASN A 48 4.59 4.76 0.34
CA ASN A 48 5.60 4.11 1.18
C ASN A 48 5.91 2.68 0.71
N VAL A 49 4.91 1.93 0.25
CA VAL A 49 5.09 0.60 -0.34
C VAL A 49 5.90 0.70 -1.65
N ALA A 50 5.55 1.64 -2.54
CA ALA A 50 6.26 1.86 -3.80
C ALA A 50 7.73 2.24 -3.57
N LYS A 51 7.99 3.10 -2.57
CA LYS A 51 9.34 3.47 -2.17
C LYS A 51 10.14 2.27 -1.66
N ALA A 52 9.57 1.48 -0.74
CA ALA A 52 10.20 0.27 -0.22
C ALA A 52 10.49 -0.77 -1.33
N TYR A 53 9.59 -0.88 -2.32
CA TYR A 53 9.82 -1.73 -3.48
C TYR A 53 11.07 -1.27 -4.27
N LYS A 54 11.16 0.02 -4.61
CA LYS A 54 12.31 0.56 -5.37
C LYS A 54 13.63 0.44 -4.61
N GLU A 55 13.60 0.65 -3.29
CA GLU A 55 14.79 0.51 -2.43
C GLU A 55 15.27 -0.94 -2.36
N LYS A 56 14.35 -1.91 -2.36
CA LYS A 56 14.70 -3.34 -2.29
C LYS A 56 15.06 -3.95 -3.65
N PHE A 57 14.37 -3.54 -4.71
CA PHE A 57 14.54 -4.04 -6.06
C PHE A 57 15.17 -2.96 -6.94
N HIS A 58 16.50 -2.80 -6.84
CA HIS A 58 17.25 -1.81 -7.62
C HIS A 58 17.05 -1.94 -9.15
N ASN A 59 16.73 -3.13 -9.64
CA ASN A 59 16.42 -3.41 -11.05
C ASN A 59 14.91 -3.62 -11.30
N GLY A 60 14.05 -3.36 -10.31
CA GLY A 60 12.60 -3.48 -10.45
C GLY A 60 12.06 -2.38 -11.36
N ASP A 61 11.15 -2.74 -12.27
CA ASP A 61 10.52 -1.79 -13.18
C ASP A 61 9.23 -1.19 -12.60
N ILE A 62 8.72 -0.15 -13.26
CA ILE A 62 7.49 0.52 -12.84
C ILE A 62 6.29 -0.44 -12.85
N LYS A 63 6.24 -1.38 -13.79
CA LYS A 63 5.16 -2.37 -13.88
C LYS A 63 5.16 -3.29 -12.68
N GLY A 64 6.32 -3.83 -12.30
CA GLY A 64 6.50 -4.65 -11.11
C GLY A 64 6.16 -3.88 -9.83
N CYS A 65 6.50 -2.58 -9.75
CA CYS A 65 6.06 -1.73 -8.65
C CYS A 65 4.53 -1.63 -8.58
N ILE A 66 3.85 -1.38 -9.70
CA ILE A 66 2.40 -1.22 -9.75
C ILE A 66 1.70 -2.50 -9.30
N ASP A 67 2.10 -3.63 -9.88
CA ASP A 67 1.55 -4.95 -9.54
C ASP A 67 1.75 -5.22 -8.04
N PHE A 68 2.93 -4.91 -7.52
CA PHE A 68 3.27 -5.09 -6.12
C PHE A 68 2.41 -4.23 -5.17
N VAL A 69 2.32 -2.93 -5.43
CA VAL A 69 1.59 -1.99 -4.58
C VAL A 69 0.10 -2.31 -4.62
N SER A 70 -0.45 -2.68 -5.78
CA SER A 70 -1.86 -3.09 -5.90
C SER A 70 -2.15 -4.33 -5.04
N ILE A 71 -1.28 -5.35 -5.08
CA ILE A 71 -1.42 -6.54 -4.22
C ILE A 71 -1.34 -6.15 -2.74
N ALA A 72 -0.38 -5.31 -2.35
CA ALA A 72 -0.23 -4.87 -0.96
C ALA A 72 -1.47 -4.15 -0.43
N LEU A 73 -2.04 -3.24 -1.22
CA LEU A 73 -3.27 -2.53 -0.89
C LEU A 73 -4.47 -3.48 -0.80
N ASN A 74 -4.62 -4.41 -1.75
CA ASN A 74 -5.70 -5.39 -1.75
C ASN A 74 -5.66 -6.31 -0.52
N VAL A 75 -4.48 -6.82 -0.17
CA VAL A 75 -4.30 -7.70 0.99
C VAL A 75 -4.56 -6.92 2.29
N THR A 76 -3.96 -5.74 2.42
CA THR A 76 -4.14 -4.90 3.61
C THR A 76 -5.60 -4.51 3.78
N GLY A 77 -6.24 -4.07 2.69
CA GLY A 77 -7.64 -3.67 2.71
C GLY A 77 -8.58 -4.82 3.06
N SER A 78 -8.33 -6.02 2.52
CA SER A 78 -9.11 -7.22 2.85
C SER A 78 -8.95 -7.63 4.31
N SER A 79 -7.76 -7.48 4.88
CA SER A 79 -7.47 -7.78 6.29
C SER A 79 -8.16 -6.80 7.24
N LEU A 80 -8.13 -5.50 6.92
CA LEU A 80 -8.73 -4.45 7.75
C LEU A 80 -10.26 -4.47 7.72
N GLY A 81 -10.85 -4.73 6.56
CA GLY A 81 -12.29 -4.61 6.35
C GLY A 81 -12.82 -3.18 6.59
N GLY A 82 -14.13 -3.05 6.77
CA GLY A 82 -14.77 -1.74 6.99
C GLY A 82 -14.63 -0.78 5.81
N LYS A 83 -14.90 0.51 6.05
CA LYS A 83 -14.87 1.53 4.98
C LYS A 83 -13.47 1.71 4.37
N ILE A 84 -12.45 1.76 5.22
CA ILE A 84 -11.06 1.94 4.77
C ILE A 84 -10.57 0.73 3.97
N GLY A 85 -10.86 -0.49 4.43
CA GLY A 85 -10.48 -1.70 3.73
C GLY A 85 -11.13 -1.82 2.35
N LEU A 86 -12.42 -1.49 2.25
CA LEU A 86 -13.13 -1.43 0.98
C LEU A 86 -12.55 -0.37 0.03
N ALA A 87 -12.22 0.82 0.53
CA ALA A 87 -11.61 1.87 -0.27
C ALA A 87 -10.20 1.47 -0.77
N MET A 88 -9.40 0.80 0.06
CA MET A 88 -8.09 0.27 -0.33
C MET A 88 -8.18 -0.74 -1.46
N VAL A 89 -9.13 -1.68 -1.36
CA VAL A 89 -9.37 -2.69 -2.40
C VAL A 89 -9.85 -2.03 -3.69
N ALA A 90 -10.85 -1.15 -3.61
CA ALA A 90 -11.45 -0.50 -4.77
C ALA A 90 -10.49 0.45 -5.51
N GLY A 91 -9.63 1.15 -4.77
CA GLY A 91 -8.66 2.12 -5.32
C GLY A 91 -7.30 1.53 -5.69
N SER A 92 -7.03 0.26 -5.33
CA SER A 92 -5.70 -0.36 -5.36
C SER A 92 -4.92 -0.10 -6.65
N ASP A 93 -5.50 -0.38 -7.81
CA ASP A 93 -4.82 -0.22 -9.11
C ASP A 93 -4.53 1.25 -9.47
N ILE A 94 -5.47 2.16 -9.19
CA ILE A 94 -5.33 3.58 -9.54
C ILE A 94 -4.27 4.21 -8.64
N VAL A 95 -4.34 3.94 -7.34
CA VAL A 95 -3.41 4.50 -6.36
C VAL A 95 -2.02 3.89 -6.54
N ALA A 96 -1.91 2.59 -6.85
CA ALA A 96 -0.64 1.94 -7.16
C ALA A 96 0.06 2.59 -8.36
N LYS A 97 -0.68 2.85 -9.45
CA LYS A 97 -0.16 3.60 -10.62
C LYS A 97 0.37 4.96 -10.19
N LYS A 98 -0.46 5.76 -9.53
CA LYS A 98 -0.08 7.10 -9.08
C LYS A 98 1.21 7.07 -8.22
N ALA A 99 1.28 6.17 -7.24
CA ALA A 99 2.42 6.05 -6.34
C ALA A 99 3.71 5.62 -7.07
N CYS A 100 3.63 4.59 -7.91
CA CYS A 100 4.81 4.10 -8.64
C CYS A 100 5.30 5.10 -9.69
N HIS A 101 4.41 5.78 -10.41
CA HIS A 101 4.81 6.87 -11.32
C HIS A 101 5.54 7.99 -10.57
N LEU A 102 5.02 8.43 -9.41
CA LEU A 102 5.71 9.43 -8.58
C LEU A 102 7.11 8.98 -8.15
N ILE A 103 7.30 7.70 -7.82
CA ILE A 103 8.61 7.20 -7.37
C ILE A 103 9.60 7.02 -8.53
N TYR A 104 9.13 6.62 -9.71
CA TYR A 104 9.99 6.34 -10.87
C TYR A 104 10.27 7.58 -11.72
N GLU A 105 9.28 8.46 -11.93
CA GLU A 105 9.42 9.68 -12.74
C GLU A 105 10.15 10.80 -12.00
N VAL A 106 10.07 10.88 -10.66
CA VAL A 106 10.83 11.88 -9.88
C VAL A 106 12.35 11.63 -9.91
N ASN A 107 12.79 10.43 -10.35
CA ASN A 107 14.21 10.12 -10.56
C ASN A 107 14.68 10.34 -12.01
N GLU A 108 13.81 10.72 -12.95
CA GLU A 108 14.23 11.18 -14.29
C GLU A 108 14.49 12.70 -14.27
N ILE A 109 15.33 13.15 -13.35
CA ILE A 109 15.97 14.46 -13.44
C ILE A 109 17.38 14.22 -13.99
N ASP A 110 17.52 14.56 -15.27
CA ASP A 110 18.75 14.70 -16.07
C ASP A 110 19.92 15.32 -15.27
#